data_AF-A0A259H0N7-F1
#
_entry.id   AF-A0A259H0N7-F1
#
_cell.length_a   1.000
_cell.length_b   1.000
_cell.length_c   1.000
_cell.angle_alpha   90.00
_cell.angle_beta   90.00
_cell.angle_gamma   90.00
#
_symmetry.space_group_name_H-M   'P 1'
#
loop_
_entity.id
_entity.type
_entity.pdbx_description
1 polymer ?
#
loop_
_entity_poly.entity_id
_entity_poly.type
_entity_poly.pdbx_seq_one_letter_code
_entity_poly.pdbx_strand_id
1 'polypeptide(L)'
;HYLATKYGPTDLAVGPHEPDYAAYLNFLVMGEATLTFPQTIHLRYQVFARPEDRRPEIARDYAEWFGSRLRNAETLLGANYAAANRFTMADISVGYAIMLALSVGLEEFVSDLMRAYFARLKQRPAFQRAIAAQGSAA
;
A
#
# COMPACT_ATOMS: atom_id res chain seq x y z
N HIS A 1 1.33 7.50 -11.68
CA HIS A 1 2.47 8.25 -12.28
C HIS A 1 2.02 9.36 -13.24
N TYR A 2 1.24 9.05 -14.28
CA TYR A 2 0.81 10.01 -15.31
C TYR A 2 0.38 11.40 -14.80
N LEU A 3 -0.51 11.47 -13.80
CA LEU A 3 -1.02 12.75 -13.30
C LEU A 3 0.08 13.66 -12.73
N ALA A 4 0.97 13.13 -11.89
CA ALA A 4 2.04 13.92 -11.27
C ALA A 4 3.10 14.36 -12.28
N THR A 5 3.33 13.58 -13.34
CA THR A 5 4.28 13.92 -14.41
C THR A 5 3.67 14.91 -15.40
N LYS A 6 2.42 14.70 -15.82
CA LYS A 6 1.73 15.56 -16.81
C LYS A 6 1.41 16.94 -16.26
N TYR A 7 0.96 17.02 -15.01
CA TYR A 7 0.56 18.26 -14.36
C TYR A 7 1.60 18.75 -13.35
N GLY A 8 2.85 18.28 -13.50
CA GLY A 8 3.98 18.70 -12.67
C GLY A 8 4.59 20.05 -13.08
N PRO A 9 5.67 20.47 -12.40
CA PRO A 9 6.35 19.74 -11.32
C PRO A 9 5.50 19.66 -10.05
N THR A 10 5.52 18.51 -9.38
CA THR A 10 4.90 18.31 -8.06
C THR A 10 5.84 17.51 -7.18
N ASP A 11 5.74 17.68 -5.85
CA ASP A 11 6.50 16.88 -4.88
C ASP A 11 6.13 15.38 -4.93
N LEU A 12 5.02 15.03 -5.59
CA LEU A 12 4.49 13.66 -5.65
C LEU A 12 5.28 12.73 -6.58
N ALA A 13 6.06 13.29 -7.51
CA ALA A 13 6.95 12.52 -8.37
C ALA A 13 8.40 12.80 -8.00
N VAL A 14 9.21 11.75 -7.89
CA VAL A 14 10.67 11.87 -7.87
C VAL A 14 11.14 11.82 -9.32
N GLY A 15 11.97 12.78 -9.70
CA GLY A 15 12.54 12.89 -11.04
C GLY A 15 13.77 12.01 -11.24
N PRO A 16 14.12 11.65 -12.50
CA PRO A 16 15.24 10.75 -12.81
C PRO A 16 16.63 11.28 -12.41
N HIS A 17 16.73 12.58 -12.10
CA HIS A 17 17.96 13.22 -11.65
C HIS A 17 18.08 13.29 -10.12
N GLU A 18 17.02 12.95 -9.38
CA GLU A 18 17.05 12.95 -7.91
C GLU A 18 17.65 11.61 -7.40
N PRO A 19 18.48 11.62 -6.34
CA PRO A 19 19.15 10.42 -5.84
C PRO A 19 18.23 9.24 -5.53
N ASP A 20 17.03 9.52 -5.02
CA ASP A 20 16.07 8.51 -4.56
C ASP A 20 15.11 8.02 -5.67
N TYR A 21 15.37 8.36 -6.94
CA TYR A 21 14.50 7.98 -8.06
C TYR A 21 14.28 6.46 -8.15
N ALA A 22 15.34 5.67 -7.96
CA ALA A 22 15.27 4.21 -8.01
C ALA A 22 14.40 3.64 -6.88
N ALA A 23 14.57 4.14 -5.65
CA ALA A 23 13.75 3.73 -4.51
C ALA A 23 12.28 4.12 -4.71
N TYR A 24 12.04 5.33 -5.22
CA TYR A 24 10.70 5.78 -5.57
C TYR A 24 10.02 4.89 -6.62
N LEU A 25 10.71 4.53 -7.70
CA LEU A 25 10.17 3.61 -8.70
C LEU A 25 9.87 2.23 -8.12
N ASN A 26 10.79 1.71 -7.31
CA ASN A 26 10.61 0.43 -6.64
C ASN A 26 9.33 0.43 -5.80
N PHE A 27 9.16 1.41 -4.90
CA PHE A 27 7.97 1.48 -4.05
C PHE A 27 6.68 1.84 -4.79
N LEU A 28 6.76 2.70 -5.82
CA LEU A 28 5.61 3.06 -6.65
C LEU A 28 4.98 1.81 -7.29
N VAL A 29 5.81 0.88 -7.79
CA VAL A 29 5.34 -0.35 -8.44
C VAL A 29 5.12 -1.49 -7.44
N MET A 30 5.90 -1.55 -6.36
CA MET A 30 5.84 -2.61 -5.36
C MET A 30 4.45 -2.75 -4.72
N GLY A 31 3.77 -1.63 -4.46
CA GLY A 31 2.40 -1.66 -3.93
C GLY A 31 1.48 -2.53 -4.78
N GLU A 32 1.45 -2.30 -6.09
CA GLU A 32 0.58 -3.05 -7.01
C GLU A 32 1.11 -4.45 -7.35
N ALA A 33 2.39 -4.54 -7.74
CA ALA A 33 2.96 -5.77 -8.28
C ALA A 33 3.24 -6.84 -7.22
N THR A 34 3.49 -6.42 -5.97
CA THR A 34 4.03 -7.30 -4.93
C THR A 34 3.16 -7.34 -3.67
N LEU A 35 2.62 -6.20 -3.23
CA LEU A 35 1.86 -6.13 -1.98
C LEU A 35 0.36 -6.39 -2.17
N THR A 36 -0.29 -5.81 -3.18
CA THR A 36 -1.74 -6.01 -3.38
C THR A 36 -2.05 -7.31 -4.12
N PHE A 37 -1.15 -7.82 -4.96
CA PHE A 37 -1.35 -9.09 -5.66
C PHE A 37 -1.79 -10.23 -4.72
N PRO A 38 -1.06 -10.57 -3.65
CA PRO A 38 -1.51 -11.61 -2.72
C PRO A 38 -2.84 -11.29 -2.03
N GLN A 39 -3.11 -10.02 -1.74
CA GLN A 39 -4.38 -9.59 -1.16
C GLN A 39 -5.57 -9.82 -2.09
N THR A 40 -5.38 -9.72 -3.42
CA THR A 40 -6.46 -10.03 -4.38
C THR A 40 -6.90 -11.50 -4.33
N ILE A 41 -5.97 -12.42 -4.05
CA ILE A 41 -6.26 -13.84 -3.90
C ILE A 41 -7.00 -14.10 -2.58
N HIS A 42 -6.54 -13.49 -1.48
CA HIS A 42 -7.26 -13.50 -0.20
C HIS A 42 -8.68 -12.95 -0.34
N LEU A 43 -8.84 -11.79 -0.98
CA LEU A 43 -10.14 -11.19 -1.28
C LEU A 43 -11.06 -12.15 -2.03
N ARG A 44 -10.57 -12.76 -3.11
CA ARG A 44 -11.35 -13.71 -3.93
C ARG A 44 -11.85 -14.90 -3.11
N TYR A 45 -10.96 -15.53 -2.35
CA TYR A 45 -11.24 -16.84 -1.74
C TYR A 45 -11.76 -16.78 -0.31
N GLN A 46 -11.66 -15.63 0.37
CA GLN A 46 -12.12 -15.48 1.75
C GLN A 46 -13.19 -14.40 1.90
N VAL A 47 -12.97 -13.21 1.31
CA VAL A 47 -13.85 -12.04 1.54
C VAL A 47 -15.07 -12.06 0.63
N PHE A 48 -14.87 -12.24 -0.67
CA PHE A 48 -15.94 -12.20 -1.67
C PHE A 48 -16.54 -13.56 -2.01
N ALA A 49 -15.88 -14.66 -1.65
CA ALA A 49 -16.43 -16.00 -1.83
C ALA A 49 -17.62 -16.22 -0.88
N ARG A 50 -18.69 -16.84 -1.42
CA ARG A 50 -19.77 -17.40 -0.61
C ARG A 50 -19.20 -18.42 0.38
N PRO A 51 -19.79 -18.59 1.58
CA PRO A 51 -19.24 -19.48 2.61
C PRO A 51 -18.85 -20.88 2.10
N GLU A 52 -19.66 -21.48 1.23
CA GLU A 52 -19.44 -22.80 0.62
C GLU A 52 -18.31 -22.83 -0.43
N ASP A 53 -17.99 -21.69 -1.04
CA ASP A 53 -16.96 -21.54 -2.07
C ASP A 53 -15.62 -21.05 -1.48
N ARG A 54 -15.58 -20.74 -0.19
CA ARG A 54 -14.35 -20.29 0.47
C ARG A 54 -13.25 -21.34 0.35
N ARG A 55 -12.02 -20.86 0.22
CA ARG A 55 -10.80 -21.68 0.22
C ARG A 55 -9.84 -21.10 1.27
N PRO A 56 -10.09 -21.36 2.56
CA PRO A 56 -9.37 -20.69 3.65
C PRO A 56 -7.87 -20.98 3.62
N GLU A 57 -7.46 -22.20 3.28
CA GLU A 57 -6.05 -22.56 3.06
C GLU A 57 -5.39 -21.70 1.97
N ILE A 58 -6.03 -21.56 0.80
CA ILE A 58 -5.50 -20.71 -0.29
C ILE A 58 -5.41 -19.24 0.15
N ALA A 59 -6.46 -18.75 0.82
CA ALA A 59 -6.46 -17.38 1.33
C ALA A 59 -5.33 -17.16 2.34
N ARG A 60 -5.09 -18.13 3.24
CA ARG A 60 -4.03 -18.09 4.24
C ARG A 60 -2.64 -18.07 3.63
N ASP A 61 -2.36 -18.95 2.66
CA ASP A 61 -1.05 -19.01 1.99
C ASP A 61 -0.69 -17.66 1.37
N TYR A 62 -1.66 -17.01 0.72
CA TYR A 62 -1.43 -15.70 0.11
C TYR A 62 -1.39 -14.56 1.14
N ALA A 63 -2.12 -14.66 2.24
CA ALA A 63 -2.00 -13.72 3.35
C ALA A 63 -0.58 -13.75 3.99
N GLU A 64 -0.01 -14.94 4.17
CA GLU A 64 1.36 -15.12 4.64
C GLU A 64 2.38 -14.60 3.61
N TRP A 65 2.11 -14.81 2.32
CA TRP A 65 2.91 -14.22 1.25
C TRP A 65 2.89 -12.69 1.32
N PHE A 66 1.72 -12.06 1.48
CA PHE A 66 1.62 -10.62 1.71
C PHE A 66 2.47 -10.18 2.90
N GLY A 67 2.36 -10.84 4.05
CA GLY A 67 3.14 -10.51 5.24
C GLY A 67 4.66 -10.60 5.00
N SER A 68 5.12 -11.62 4.28
CA SER A 68 6.53 -11.74 3.87
C SER A 68 6.98 -10.57 2.99
N ARG A 69 6.16 -10.16 2.02
CA ARG A 69 6.47 -9.02 1.15
C ARG A 69 6.45 -7.69 1.90
N LEU A 70 5.51 -7.50 2.81
CA LEU A 70 5.43 -6.29 3.63
C LEU A 70 6.63 -6.14 4.56
N ARG A 71 7.09 -7.24 5.19
CA ARG A 71 8.34 -7.22 5.97
C ARG A 71 9.56 -6.84 5.14
N ASN A 72 9.65 -7.31 3.89
CA ASN A 72 10.73 -6.89 2.99
C ASN A 72 10.59 -5.41 2.59
N ALA A 73 9.38 -4.89 2.41
CA ALA A 73 9.18 -3.48 2.15
C ALA A 73 9.62 -2.62 3.35
N GLU A 74 9.28 -3.07 4.57
CA GLU A 74 9.63 -2.41 5.83
C GLU A 74 11.15 -2.23 6.00
N THR A 75 11.98 -3.21 5.61
CA THR A 75 13.45 -3.09 5.69
C THR A 75 14.05 -2.12 4.68
N LEU A 76 13.33 -1.79 3.61
CA LEU A 76 13.77 -0.89 2.55
C LEU A 76 13.23 0.54 2.73
N LEU A 77 12.19 0.71 3.54
CA LEU A 77 11.49 1.97 3.71
C LEU A 77 12.38 3.01 4.40
N GLY A 78 12.29 4.26 3.95
CA GLY A 78 12.87 5.38 4.66
C GLY A 78 12.18 5.63 6.02
N ALA A 79 12.80 6.43 6.89
CA ALA A 79 12.33 6.64 8.26
C ALA A 79 10.88 7.15 8.32
N ASN A 80 10.54 8.13 7.47
CA ASN A 80 9.23 8.78 7.48
C ASN A 80 8.39 8.48 6.24
N TYR A 81 9.04 8.32 5.08
CA TYR A 81 8.44 8.18 3.76
C TYR A 81 9.14 7.08 2.96
N ALA A 82 8.46 6.55 1.95
CA ALA A 82 8.96 5.49 1.08
C ALA A 82 10.24 5.89 0.32
N ALA A 83 10.34 7.14 -0.12
CA ALA A 83 11.50 7.65 -0.84
C ALA A 83 11.64 9.17 -0.71
N ALA A 84 12.82 9.71 -1.02
CA ALA A 84 13.13 11.13 -1.16
C ALA A 84 12.88 11.97 0.11
N ASN A 85 12.77 11.34 1.27
CA ASN A 85 12.43 11.96 2.56
C ASN A 85 11.22 12.92 2.49
N ARG A 86 10.28 12.67 1.57
CA ARG A 86 9.05 13.45 1.40
C ARG A 86 7.91 12.55 0.96
N PHE A 87 6.67 13.00 1.14
CA PHE A 87 5.50 12.26 0.67
C PHE A 87 5.43 12.27 -0.86
N THR A 88 5.36 11.09 -1.46
CA THR A 88 5.30 10.88 -2.92
C THR A 88 4.17 9.92 -3.31
N MET A 89 3.99 9.68 -4.61
CA MET A 89 3.11 8.60 -5.08
C MET A 89 3.53 7.21 -4.60
N ALA A 90 4.80 7.00 -4.24
CA ALA A 90 5.24 5.73 -3.64
C ALA A 90 4.56 5.48 -2.29
N ASP A 91 4.38 6.52 -1.47
CA ASP A 91 3.65 6.41 -0.20
C ASP A 91 2.17 6.13 -0.40
N ILE A 92 1.56 6.64 -1.47
CA ILE A 92 0.18 6.30 -1.85
C ILE A 92 0.09 4.81 -2.18
N SER A 93 1.02 4.30 -2.99
CA SER A 93 1.06 2.89 -3.42
C SER A 93 1.22 1.93 -2.23
N VAL A 94 2.24 2.14 -1.39
CA VAL A 94 2.48 1.32 -0.20
C VAL A 94 1.39 1.50 0.85
N GLY A 95 0.97 2.75 1.10
CA GLY A 95 -0.08 3.08 2.06
C GLY A 95 -1.42 2.44 1.72
N TYR A 96 -1.79 2.38 0.43
CA TYR A 96 -3.00 1.69 -0.02
C TYR A 96 -2.92 0.18 0.27
N ALA A 97 -1.78 -0.46 0.02
CA ALA A 97 -1.63 -1.88 0.30
C ALA A 97 -1.77 -2.21 1.80
N ILE A 98 -1.32 -1.32 2.69
CA ILE A 98 -1.52 -1.45 4.15
C ILE A 98 -2.99 -1.19 4.52
N MET A 99 -3.59 -0.13 3.97
CA MET A 99 -5.01 0.18 4.18
C MET A 99 -5.90 -1.00 3.82
N LEU A 100 -5.65 -1.61 2.66
CA LEU A 100 -6.41 -2.76 2.19
C LEU A 100 -6.26 -3.94 3.16
N ALA A 101 -5.05 -4.29 3.55
CA ALA A 101 -4.79 -5.39 4.49
C ALA A 101 -5.55 -5.22 5.81
N LEU A 102 -5.55 -4.00 6.36
CA LEU A 102 -6.29 -3.67 7.58
C LEU A 102 -7.82 -3.70 7.41
N SER A 103 -8.33 -3.57 6.18
CA SER A 103 -9.77 -3.63 5.92
C SER A 103 -10.30 -5.05 5.61
N VAL A 104 -9.39 -5.99 5.32
CA VAL A 104 -9.74 -7.34 4.83
C VAL A 104 -9.32 -8.46 5.80
N GLY A 105 -9.06 -8.12 7.07
CA GLY A 105 -8.76 -9.09 8.12
C GLY A 105 -7.32 -9.61 8.12
N LEU A 106 -6.36 -8.82 7.61
CA LEU A 106 -4.93 -9.19 7.54
C LEU A 106 -4.06 -8.41 8.53
N GLU A 107 -4.66 -7.93 9.61
CA GLU A 107 -4.01 -7.12 10.65
C GLU A 107 -2.79 -7.82 11.25
N GLU A 108 -2.83 -9.13 11.45
CA GLU A 108 -1.71 -9.88 12.04
C GLU A 108 -0.40 -9.77 11.24
N PHE A 109 -0.49 -9.46 9.94
CA PHE A 109 0.66 -9.34 9.05
C PHE A 109 1.23 -7.92 8.96
N VAL A 110 0.57 -6.94 9.56
CA VAL A 110 1.00 -5.53 9.55
C VAL A 110 1.67 -5.20 10.88
N SER A 111 3.00 -5.04 10.85
CA SER A 111 3.81 -4.67 12.01
C SER A 111 3.43 -3.29 12.57
N ASP A 112 3.81 -3.03 13.82
CA ASP A 112 3.60 -1.72 14.46
C ASP A 112 4.30 -0.57 13.72
N LEU A 113 5.47 -0.83 13.13
CA LEU A 113 6.18 0.16 12.34
C LEU A 113 5.39 0.53 11.08
N MET A 114 4.84 -0.45 10.38
CA MET A 114 4.02 -0.23 9.18
C MET A 114 2.67 0.39 9.53
N ARG A 115 2.08 0.07 10.69
CA ARG A 115 0.90 0.76 11.22
C ARG A 115 1.19 2.22 11.53
N ALA A 116 2.32 2.52 12.17
CA ALA A 116 2.73 3.88 12.47
C ALA A 116 3.00 4.68 11.19
N TYR A 117 3.65 4.05 10.20
CA TYR A 117 3.85 4.61 8.87
C TYR A 117 2.51 4.98 8.22
N PHE A 118 1.58 4.03 8.12
CA PHE A 118 0.27 4.29 7.55
C PHE A 118 -0.53 5.33 8.34
N ALA A 119 -0.45 5.32 9.68
CA ALA A 119 -1.10 6.32 10.53
C ALA A 119 -0.65 7.75 10.20
N ARG A 120 0.64 7.97 9.92
CA ARG A 120 1.14 9.29 9.45
C ARG A 120 0.51 9.68 8.12
N LEU A 121 0.40 8.75 7.17
CA LEU A 121 -0.22 9.02 5.86
C LEU A 121 -1.70 9.42 6.02
N LYS A 122 -2.43 8.77 6.93
CA LYS A 122 -3.84 9.08 7.20
C LYS A 122 -4.08 10.49 7.77
N GLN A 123 -3.08 11.10 8.42
CA GLN A 123 -3.20 12.45 8.96
C GLN A 123 -3.20 13.54 7.88
N ARG A 124 -2.86 13.21 6.63
CA ARG A 124 -2.85 14.18 5.53
C ARG A 124 -4.28 14.64 5.22
N PRO A 125 -4.56 15.96 5.15
CA PRO A 125 -5.89 16.47 4.79
C PRO A 125 -6.40 15.93 3.44
N ALA A 126 -5.50 15.70 2.49
CA ALA A 126 -5.87 15.12 1.19
C ALA A 126 -6.36 13.67 1.30
N PHE A 127 -5.77 12.86 2.20
CA PHE A 127 -6.24 11.50 2.49
C PHE A 127 -7.63 11.53 3.11
N GLN A 128 -7.84 12.37 4.13
CA GLN A 128 -9.14 12.50 4.81
C GLN A 128 -10.24 12.93 3.85
N ARG A 129 -9.96 13.89 2.96
CA ARG A 129 -10.91 14.29 1.91
C ARG A 129 -11.17 13.18 0.91
N ALA A 130 -10.16 12.39 0.53
CA ALA A 130 -10.35 11.25 -0.38
C ALA A 130 -11.25 10.18 0.24
N ILE A 131 -11.04 9.83 1.51
CA ILE A 131 -11.92 8.90 2.26
C ILE A 131 -13.34 9.46 2.38
N ALA A 132 -13.49 10.75 2.71
CA ALA A 132 -14.81 11.38 2.79
C ALA A 132 -15.54 11.37 1.44
N ALA A 133 -14.81 11.57 0.34
CA ALA A 133 -15.36 11.55 -1.03
C ALA A 133 -15.67 10.14 -1.54
N GLN A 134 -14.92 9.12 -1.10
CA GLN A 134 -15.25 7.71 -1.36
C GLN A 134 -16.61 7.33 -0.75
N GLY A 135 -17.01 8.00 0.34
CA GLY A 135 -18.22 7.73 1.08
C GLY A 135 -18.12 6.44 1.91
N SER A 136 -19.12 6.20 2.76
CA SER A 136 -19.36 4.84 3.25
C SER A 136 -19.83 4.03 2.05
N ALA A 137 -18.96 3.19 1.50
CA ALA A 137 -19.40 2.18 0.54
C ALA A 137 -20.55 1.38 1.19
N ALA A 138 -21.62 1.21 0.42
CA ALA A 138 -22.92 0.64 0.80
C ALA A 138 -22.86 -0.67 1.60
#